data_AF-A0A971UGT8-F1
#
_entry.id   AF-A0A971UGT8-F1
#
_cell.length_a   1.000
_cell.length_b   1.000
_cell.length_c   1.000
_cell.angle_alpha   90.00
_cell.angle_beta   90.00
_cell.angle_gamma   90.00
#
_symmetry.space_group_name_H-M   'P 1'
#
loop_
_entity.id
_entity.type
_entity.pdbx_description
1 polymer ?
#
loop_
_entity_poly.entity_id
_entity_poly.type
_entity_poly.pdbx_seq_one_letter_code
_entity_poly.pdbx_strand_id
1 'polypeptide(L)'
;MKSNHSRGWMHAMLCGVVLAAAVTATGCQVSMNGQTLPSPYYIHDDVQYFPPGPEFKLSEEAALMKAYNADLHAQGQVPGQ
;
A
#
# COMPACT_ATOMS: atom_id res chain seq x y z
N MET A 1 -40.07 -49.78 11.65
CA MET A 1 -38.98 -49.73 10.64
C MET A 1 -38.43 -48.31 10.63
N LYS A 2 -37.23 -48.06 11.18
CA LYS A 2 -36.61 -46.73 11.17
C LYS A 2 -36.12 -46.44 9.75
N SER A 3 -36.70 -45.45 9.09
CA SER A 3 -36.48 -45.18 7.68
C SER A 3 -35.04 -44.73 7.43
N ASN A 4 -34.30 -45.50 6.63
CA ASN A 4 -32.92 -45.18 6.23
C ASN A 4 -32.83 -43.83 5.48
N HIS A 5 -33.97 -43.38 4.94
CA HIS A 5 -34.13 -42.11 4.24
C HIS A 5 -33.95 -40.89 5.16
N SER A 6 -34.41 -40.95 6.42
CA SER A 6 -34.22 -39.84 7.36
C SER A 6 -32.75 -39.68 7.75
N ARG A 7 -32.01 -40.79 7.83
CA ARG A 7 -30.56 -40.79 8.08
C ARG A 7 -29.80 -40.19 6.89
N GLY A 8 -30.15 -40.57 5.66
CA GLY A 8 -29.56 -40.00 4.44
C GLY A 8 -29.79 -38.50 4.30
N TRP A 9 -31.02 -38.04 4.57
CA TRP A 9 -31.36 -36.61 4.54
C TRP A 9 -30.60 -35.81 5.61
N MET A 10 -30.47 -36.38 6.81
CA MET A 10 -29.71 -35.75 7.89
C MET A 10 -28.21 -35.63 7.55
N HIS A 11 -27.61 -36.65 6.93
CA HIS A 11 -26.23 -36.57 6.45
C HIS A 11 -26.05 -35.51 5.35
N ALA A 12 -27.00 -35.42 4.40
CA ALA A 12 -26.96 -34.41 3.35
C ALA A 12 -27.02 -32.98 3.90
N MET A 13 -27.91 -32.73 4.88
CA MET A 13 -27.98 -31.45 5.58
C MET A 13 -26.68 -31.11 6.31
N LEU A 14 -26.11 -32.09 7.01
CA LEU A 14 -24.87 -31.90 7.77
C LEU A 14 -23.69 -31.59 6.84
N CYS A 15 -23.57 -32.29 5.71
CA CYS A 15 -22.57 -31.99 4.67
C CYS A 15 -22.78 -30.58 4.07
N GLY A 16 -24.03 -30.18 3.82
CA GLY A 16 -24.35 -28.85 3.30
C GLY A 16 -23.92 -27.72 4.24
N VAL A 17 -24.18 -27.87 5.54
CA VAL A 17 -23.77 -26.89 6.57
C VAL A 17 -22.24 -26.80 6.66
N VAL A 18 -21.54 -27.93 6.65
CA VAL A 18 -20.06 -27.94 6.71
C VAL A 18 -19.46 -27.27 5.48
N LEU A 19 -19.98 -27.53 4.28
CA LEU A 19 -19.53 -26.87 3.06
C LEU A 19 -19.78 -25.37 3.08
N ALA A 20 -20.97 -24.93 3.51
CA ALA A 20 -21.28 -23.51 3.64
C ALA A 20 -20.34 -22.80 4.64
N ALA A 21 -20.07 -23.43 5.78
CA ALA A 21 -19.14 -22.90 6.79
C ALA A 21 -17.70 -22.84 6.28
N ALA A 22 -17.25 -23.82 5.49
CA ALA A 22 -15.91 -23.80 4.89
C ALA A 22 -15.74 -22.62 3.91
N VAL A 23 -16.75 -22.37 3.07
CA VAL A 23 -16.73 -21.26 2.10
C VAL A 23 -16.75 -19.90 2.79
N THR A 24 -17.49 -19.74 3.89
CA THR A 24 -17.50 -18.47 4.64
C THR A 24 -16.28 -18.27 5.53
N ALA A 25 -15.64 -19.36 5.98
CA ALA A 25 -14.41 -19.29 6.77
C ALA A 25 -13.17 -18.92 5.91
N THR A 26 -13.17 -19.26 4.62
CA THR A 26 -12.13 -18.83 3.68
C THR A 26 -12.53 -17.51 3.02
N GLY A 27 -11.97 -16.39 3.50
CA GLY A 27 -12.19 -15.09 2.86
C GLY A 27 -11.56 -15.03 1.46
N CYS A 28 -12.28 -14.44 0.49
CA CYS A 28 -11.70 -14.05 -0.79
C CYS A 28 -10.73 -12.88 -0.55
N GLN A 29 -9.44 -13.16 -0.38
CA GLN A 29 -8.42 -12.11 -0.33
C GLN A 29 -8.37 -11.41 -1.69
N VAL A 30 -8.72 -10.12 -1.70
CA VAL A 30 -8.73 -9.31 -2.92
C VAL A 30 -7.32 -8.77 -3.13
N SER A 31 -6.65 -9.25 -4.17
CA SER A 31 -5.36 -8.71 -4.63
C SER A 31 -5.62 -7.61 -5.65
N MET A 32 -5.35 -6.36 -5.28
CA MET A 32 -5.44 -5.21 -6.18
C MET A 32 -4.02 -4.66 -6.38
N ASN A 33 -3.61 -4.51 -7.64
CA ASN A 33 -2.31 -3.95 -8.02
C ASN A 33 -1.08 -4.65 -7.37
N GLY A 34 -1.17 -5.96 -7.14
CA GLY A 34 -0.09 -6.75 -6.53
C GLY A 34 0.03 -6.62 -5.00
N GLN A 35 -0.89 -5.92 -4.33
CA GLN A 35 -0.96 -5.83 -2.88
C GLN A 35 -2.26 -6.47 -2.36
N THR A 36 -2.13 -7.28 -1.30
CA THR A 36 -3.28 -7.77 -0.52
C THR A 36 -3.59 -6.73 0.54
N LEU A 37 -4.45 -5.77 0.21
CA LEU A 37 -4.78 -4.70 1.14
C LEU A 37 -5.69 -5.22 2.26
N PRO A 38 -5.31 -5.04 3.55
CA PRO A 38 -6.00 -5.66 4.69
C PRO A 38 -7.36 -5.03 5.02
N SER A 39 -7.72 -3.89 4.43
CA SER A 39 -9.01 -3.24 4.64
C SER A 39 -9.79 -3.09 3.33
N PRO A 40 -11.12 -3.33 3.34
CA PRO A 40 -11.97 -3.13 2.17
C PRO A 40 -12.17 -1.64 1.80
N TYR A 41 -11.69 -0.72 2.65
CA TYR A 41 -11.80 0.72 2.46
C TYR A 41 -10.52 1.35 1.89
N TYR A 42 -9.55 0.56 1.42
CA TYR A 42 -8.29 1.11 0.92
C TYR A 42 -8.45 2.10 -0.24
N ILE A 43 -9.55 2.02 -1.00
CA ILE A 43 -9.89 2.97 -2.09
C ILE A 43 -10.37 4.31 -1.52
N HIS A 44 -10.92 4.30 -0.31
CA HIS A 44 -11.36 5.47 0.44
C HIS A 44 -10.34 5.94 1.47
N ASP A 45 -9.18 5.29 1.55
CA ASP A 45 -8.08 5.79 2.36
C ASP A 45 -7.64 7.12 1.72
N ASP A 46 -7.63 8.17 2.52
CA ASP A 46 -7.27 9.49 2.04
C ASP A 46 -5.86 9.40 1.47
N VAL A 47 -5.64 10.01 0.29
CA VAL A 47 -4.28 10.19 -0.21
C VAL A 47 -3.50 10.88 0.89
N GLN A 48 -2.52 10.17 1.44
CA GLN A 48 -1.68 10.67 2.53
C GLN A 48 -1.02 11.96 2.03
N TYR A 49 -1.53 13.11 2.47
CA TYR A 49 -1.08 14.40 1.99
C TYR A 49 0.35 14.62 2.45
N PHE A 50 1.29 14.43 1.53
CA PHE A 50 2.65 14.89 1.70
C PHE A 50 2.69 16.35 1.23
N PRO A 51 2.88 17.33 2.13
CA PRO A 51 3.04 18.70 1.69
C PRO A 51 4.18 18.74 0.66
N PRO A 52 4.06 19.55 -0.40
CA PRO A 52 5.20 19.79 -1.28
C PRO A 52 6.39 20.16 -0.39
N GLY A 53 7.52 19.49 -0.61
CA GLY A 53 8.74 19.78 0.13
C GLY A 53 9.07 21.27 0.05
N PRO A 54 9.88 21.81 0.97
CA PRO A 54 10.20 23.23 0.97
C PRO A 54 10.73 23.65 -0.42
N GLU A 55 9.89 24.38 -1.15
CA GLU A 55 10.21 24.92 -2.47
C GLU A 55 11.36 25.92 -2.29
N PHE A 56 12.53 25.59 -2.84
CA PHE A 56 13.69 26.46 -2.78
C PHE A 56 13.53 27.58 -3.82
N LYS A 57 12.93 28.69 -3.40
CA LYS A 57 12.53 29.82 -4.25
C LYS A 57 13.68 30.51 -5.01
N LEU A 58 14.93 30.29 -4.59
CA LEU A 58 16.11 30.99 -5.10
C LEU A 58 17.06 30.02 -5.83
N SER A 59 16.51 29.06 -6.57
CA SER A 59 17.28 28.03 -7.30
C SER A 59 18.33 28.63 -8.23
N GLU A 60 18.01 29.75 -8.88
CA GLU A 60 18.93 30.50 -9.73
C GLU A 60 20.08 31.11 -8.93
N GLU A 61 19.80 31.75 -7.79
CA GLU A 61 20.83 32.35 -6.94
C GLU A 61 21.74 31.29 -6.31
N ALA A 62 21.20 30.14 -5.90
CA ALA A 62 22.04 29.04 -5.41
C ALA A 62 22.88 28.41 -6.53
N ALA A 63 22.35 28.33 -7.76
CA ALA A 63 23.12 27.86 -8.91
C ALA A 63 24.27 28.83 -9.23
N LEU A 64 24.00 30.13 -9.21
CA LEU A 64 25.01 31.18 -9.39
C LEU A 64 26.06 31.15 -8.28
N MET A 65 25.65 31.05 -7.02
CA MET A 65 26.57 30.95 -5.88
C MET A 65 27.42 29.68 -5.96
N LYS A 66 26.84 28.56 -6.40
CA LYS A 66 27.56 27.30 -6.60
C LYS A 66 28.59 27.40 -7.73
N ALA A 67 28.24 28.03 -8.86
CA ALA A 67 29.16 28.28 -9.96
C ALA A 67 30.31 29.20 -9.54
N TYR A 68 30.01 30.31 -8.87
CA TYR A 68 31.00 31.24 -8.35
C TYR A 68 31.99 30.57 -7.38
N ASN A 69 31.47 29.77 -6.44
CA ASN A 69 32.32 29.02 -5.51
C ASN A 69 33.19 27.99 -6.24
N ALA A 70 32.66 27.31 -7.26
CA ALA A 70 33.44 26.36 -8.06
C ALA A 70 34.58 27.04 -8.83
N ASP A 71 34.34 28.23 -9.39
CA ASP A 71 35.37 29.02 -10.06
C ASP A 71 36.46 29.50 -9.09
N LEU A 72 36.08 29.95 -7.88
CA LEU A 72 37.03 30.29 -6.83
C LEU A 72 37.90 29.10 -6.41
N HIS A 73 37.28 27.93 -6.21
CA HIS A 73 37.98 26.70 -5.88
C HIS A 73 38.94 26.28 -7.00
N ALA A 74 38.56 26.44 -8.28
CA ALA A 74 39.42 26.16 -9.42
C ALA A 74 40.59 27.15 -9.54
N GLN A 75 40.39 28.39 -9.11
CA GLN A 75 41.42 29.45 -9.06
C GLN A 75 42.30 29.39 -7.80
N GLY A 76 42.05 28.44 -6.89
CA GLY A 76 42.82 28.26 -5.66
C GLY A 76 42.60 29.36 -4.62
N GLN A 77 41.58 30.21 -4.78
CA GLN A 77 41.28 31.29 -3.85
C GLN A 77 40.22 30.83 -2.84
N VAL A 78 40.63 30.65 -1.58
CA VAL A 78 39.70 30.31 -0.49
C VAL A 78 39.12 31.62 0.08
N PRO A 79 37.81 31.89 -0.05
CA PRO A 79 37.22 33.08 0.56
C PRO A 79 37.19 32.91 2.08
N GLY A 80 38.08 33.62 2.78
CA GLY A 80 38.17 33.63 4.25
C GLY A 80 39.46 33.06 4.85
N GLN A 81 40.51 32.83 4.05
CA GLN A 81 41.89 32.66 4.52
C GLN A 81 42.73 33.85 4.07
#